data_AF-A0A6A3ZJX1-F1
#
_entry.id   AF-A0A6A3ZJX1-F1
#
_cell.length_a   1.000
_cell.length_b   1.000
_cell.length_c   1.000
_cell.angle_alpha   90.00
_cell.angle_beta   90.00
_cell.angle_gamma   90.00
#
_symmetry.space_group_name_H-M   'P 1'
#
loop_
_entity.id
_entity.type
_entity.pdbx_description
1 polymer ?
#
loop_
_entity_poly.entity_id
_entity_poly.type
_entity_poly.pdbx_seq_one_letter_code
_entity_poly.pdbx_strand_id
1 'polypeptide(L)'
;MFLASLKHCGKWDVVASVFKIKPPTFQKMIMSFASVVSSFLYEMFAVSAADKYTMETLGNTFRNNPCARYATDVIFQQTNMPSGQMKEPSAYYSENHHLHGYKVEVSVLPNGLAINCTNHFSGSEADIDIFRNNAKFHQQHLLKSNKEKELVDDGALRDKYPETWVVLADEGYQGLVEDFRAITPFKKPRMGCLTIEQVNTTDGIARDRAIVENYFGRLGTLWAVF
;
A
#
# COMPACT_ATOMS: atom_id res chain seq x y z
N MET A 1 -21.74 17.95 -1.03
CA MET A 1 -20.68 18.67 -1.75
C MET A 1 -19.39 17.87 -1.75
N PHE A 2 -18.78 17.63 -0.58
CA PHE A 2 -17.54 16.84 -0.44
C PHE A 2 -17.54 15.49 -1.15
N LEU A 3 -18.48 14.59 -0.85
CA LEU A 3 -18.56 13.27 -1.51
C LEU A 3 -18.79 13.36 -3.02
N ALA A 4 -19.56 14.35 -3.48
CA ALA A 4 -19.78 14.58 -4.90
C ALA A 4 -18.48 15.06 -5.58
N SER A 5 -17.70 15.91 -4.90
CA SER A 5 -16.38 16.34 -5.37
C SER A 5 -15.40 15.18 -5.49
N LEU A 6 -15.38 14.26 -4.52
CA LEU A 6 -14.52 13.07 -4.56
C LEU A 6 -14.93 12.07 -5.64
N LYS A 7 -16.24 11.89 -5.88
CA LYS A 7 -16.73 10.93 -6.88
C LYS A 7 -16.56 11.41 -8.30
N HIS A 8 -16.77 12.70 -8.53
CA HIS A 8 -16.75 13.30 -9.87
C HIS A 8 -15.42 14.02 -10.16
N CYS A 9 -14.34 13.56 -9.51
CA CYS A 9 -12.99 14.11 -9.64
C CYS A 9 -12.68 14.53 -11.09
N GLY A 10 -12.26 15.77 -11.23
CA GLY A 10 -12.11 16.48 -12.49
C GLY A 10 -11.66 17.92 -12.22
N LYS A 11 -11.73 18.81 -13.21
CA LYS A 11 -11.28 20.19 -12.99
C LYS A 11 -12.19 20.91 -11.98
N TRP A 12 -11.57 21.62 -11.03
CA TRP A 12 -12.26 22.28 -9.92
C TRP A 12 -13.36 23.26 -10.38
N ASP A 13 -13.18 23.92 -11.52
CA ASP A 13 -14.15 24.82 -12.15
C ASP A 13 -15.45 24.11 -12.54
N VAL A 14 -15.36 22.89 -13.10
CA VAL A 14 -16.53 22.11 -13.49
C VAL A 14 -17.38 21.78 -12.27
N VAL A 15 -16.76 21.22 -11.24
CA VAL A 15 -17.48 20.83 -10.02
C VAL A 15 -18.00 22.05 -9.26
N ALA A 16 -17.21 23.13 -9.16
CA ALA A 16 -17.62 24.35 -8.49
C ALA A 16 -18.82 25.02 -9.17
N SER A 17 -18.93 24.94 -10.50
CA SER A 17 -20.06 25.49 -11.26
C SER A 17 -21.39 24.83 -10.89
N VAL A 18 -21.40 23.50 -10.64
CA VAL A 18 -22.59 22.74 -10.20
C VAL A 18 -23.16 23.31 -8.90
N PHE A 19 -22.27 23.73 -7.99
CA PHE A 19 -22.65 24.30 -6.70
C PHE A 19 -22.78 25.82 -6.72
N LYS A 20 -22.55 26.49 -7.86
CA LYS A 20 -22.56 27.94 -8.03
C LYS A 20 -21.61 28.68 -7.07
N ILE A 21 -20.45 28.08 -6.80
CA ILE A 21 -19.39 28.65 -5.95
C ILE A 21 -18.19 29.01 -6.82
N LYS A 22 -17.49 30.11 -6.48
CA LYS A 22 -16.24 30.47 -7.18
C LYS A 22 -15.19 29.37 -6.98
N PRO A 23 -14.46 28.93 -8.02
CA PRO A 23 -13.55 27.78 -7.92
C PRO A 23 -12.50 27.86 -6.79
N PRO A 24 -11.83 29.01 -6.54
CA PRO A 24 -10.87 29.11 -5.44
C PRO A 24 -11.51 28.91 -4.06
N THR A 25 -12.71 29.48 -3.85
CA THR A 25 -13.47 29.32 -2.61
C THR A 25 -13.94 27.89 -2.43
N PHE A 26 -14.41 27.27 -3.53
CA PHE A 26 -14.83 25.88 -3.54
C PHE A 26 -13.69 24.94 -3.18
N GLN A 27 -12.54 25.05 -3.85
CA GLN A 27 -11.36 24.24 -3.58
C GLN A 27 -10.93 24.39 -2.11
N LYS A 28 -10.80 25.63 -1.61
CA LYS A 28 -10.41 25.88 -0.21
C LYS A 28 -11.38 25.22 0.78
N MET A 29 -12.68 25.32 0.51
CA MET A 29 -13.72 24.69 1.33
C MET A 29 -13.60 23.16 1.30
N ILE A 30 -13.51 22.53 0.12
CA ILE A 30 -13.40 21.08 -0.03
C ILE A 30 -12.13 20.54 0.62
N MET A 31 -10.98 21.20 0.43
CA MET A 31 -9.72 20.79 1.04
C MET A 31 -9.77 20.92 2.57
N SER A 32 -10.44 21.94 3.11
CA SER A 32 -10.64 22.07 4.56
C SER A 32 -11.54 20.96 5.12
N PHE A 33 -12.54 20.50 4.38
CA PHE A 33 -13.32 19.32 4.77
C PHE A 33 -12.46 18.05 4.68
N ALA A 34 -11.67 17.90 3.60
CA ALA A 34 -10.79 16.76 3.42
C ALA A 34 -9.83 16.59 4.60
N SER A 35 -9.21 17.69 5.06
CA SER A 35 -8.25 17.64 6.18
C SER A 35 -8.88 17.24 7.51
N VAL A 36 -10.16 17.55 7.73
CA VAL A 36 -10.87 17.17 8.97
C VAL A 36 -11.35 15.71 8.88
N VAL A 37 -11.89 15.33 7.72
CA VAL A 37 -12.53 14.02 7.53
C VAL A 37 -11.49 12.91 7.30
N SER A 38 -10.35 13.21 6.67
CA SER A 38 -9.33 12.20 6.34
C SER A 38 -8.83 11.44 7.56
N SER A 39 -8.44 12.15 8.63
CA SER A 39 -7.95 11.54 9.86
C SER A 39 -9.01 10.66 10.51
N PHE A 40 -10.27 11.11 10.54
CA PHE A 40 -11.38 10.32 11.09
C PHE A 40 -11.63 9.05 10.29
N LEU A 41 -11.66 9.14 8.96
CA LEU A 41 -11.86 7.97 8.10
C LEU A 41 -10.70 6.99 8.20
N TYR A 42 -9.46 7.49 8.30
CA TYR A 42 -8.27 6.64 8.47
C TYR A 42 -8.34 5.87 9.79
N GLU A 43 -8.64 6.56 10.89
CA GLU A 43 -8.79 5.93 12.20
C GLU A 43 -9.89 4.85 12.20
N MET A 44 -11.05 5.19 11.62
CA MET A 44 -12.23 4.33 11.62
C MET A 44 -12.08 3.09 10.71
N PHE A 45 -11.39 3.22 9.57
CA PHE A 45 -11.31 2.14 8.58
C PHE A 45 -9.98 1.42 8.50
N ALA A 46 -8.85 2.10 8.74
CA ALA A 46 -7.52 1.49 8.69
C ALA A 46 -7.03 1.07 10.07
N VAL A 47 -6.92 2.01 11.03
CA VAL A 47 -6.41 1.73 12.38
C VAL A 47 -7.31 0.73 13.11
N SER A 48 -8.62 0.99 13.12
CA SER A 48 -9.59 0.09 13.74
C SER A 48 -9.58 -1.32 13.11
N ALA A 49 -9.29 -1.44 11.80
CA ALA A 49 -9.15 -2.74 11.15
C ALA A 49 -7.86 -3.45 11.58
N ALA A 50 -6.76 -2.71 11.71
CA ALA A 50 -5.46 -3.24 12.14
C ALA A 50 -5.53 -3.85 13.56
N ASP A 51 -6.25 -3.17 14.46
CA ASP A 51 -6.47 -3.59 15.84
C ASP A 51 -7.45 -4.76 15.95
N LYS A 52 -8.54 -4.70 15.17
CA LYS A 52 -9.59 -5.72 15.21
C LYS A 52 -9.13 -7.05 14.62
N TYR A 53 -8.35 -7.00 13.53
CA TYR A 53 -7.96 -8.16 12.75
C TYR A 53 -6.47 -8.47 12.96
N THR A 54 -6.16 -8.97 14.16
CA THR A 54 -4.87 -9.61 14.50
C THR A 54 -4.77 -11.01 13.89
N MET A 55 -3.61 -11.66 13.94
CA MET A 55 -3.50 -13.04 13.42
C MET A 55 -4.39 -14.03 14.18
N GLU A 56 -4.68 -13.77 15.46
CA GLU A 56 -5.61 -14.57 16.27
C GLU A 56 -7.07 -14.41 15.80
N THR A 57 -7.48 -13.18 15.44
CA THR A 57 -8.89 -12.82 15.22
C THR A 57 -9.29 -12.70 13.76
N LEU A 58 -8.33 -12.68 12.83
CA LEU A 58 -8.58 -12.49 11.40
C LEU A 58 -9.48 -13.59 10.83
N GLY A 59 -9.42 -14.82 11.37
CA GLY A 59 -10.30 -15.94 11.01
C GLY A 59 -10.04 -16.53 9.61
N ASN A 60 -9.26 -15.86 8.77
CA ASN A 60 -8.72 -16.37 7.52
C ASN A 60 -7.24 -15.98 7.37
N THR A 61 -6.44 -16.85 6.78
CA THR A 61 -5.04 -16.55 6.44
C THR A 61 -4.86 -16.56 4.93
N PHE A 62 -3.72 -16.06 4.46
CA PHE A 62 -3.30 -16.31 3.09
C PHE A 62 -3.18 -17.82 2.84
N ARG A 63 -3.47 -18.24 1.60
CA ARG A 63 -3.57 -19.67 1.26
C ARG A 63 -2.21 -20.33 1.18
N ASN A 64 -1.24 -19.64 0.58
CA ASN A 64 0.10 -20.19 0.34
C ASN A 64 1.09 -19.73 1.43
N ASN A 65 0.81 -18.61 2.10
CA ASN A 65 1.65 -18.05 3.17
C ASN A 65 0.86 -17.77 4.47
N PRO A 66 0.42 -18.80 5.22
CA PRO A 66 -0.45 -18.61 6.39
C PRO A 66 0.14 -17.75 7.52
N CYS A 67 1.46 -17.67 7.61
CA CYS A 67 2.20 -16.84 8.59
C CYS A 67 2.24 -15.34 8.23
N ALA A 68 1.77 -14.95 7.03
CA ALA A 68 1.74 -13.57 6.62
C ALA A 68 0.52 -12.84 7.16
N ARG A 69 0.77 -11.68 7.77
CA ARG A 69 -0.29 -10.82 8.30
C ARG A 69 -0.98 -10.03 7.21
N TYR A 70 -0.20 -9.47 6.29
CA TYR A 70 -0.71 -8.66 5.19
C TYR A 70 0.24 -8.67 3.99
N ALA A 71 -0.31 -8.28 2.83
CA ALA A 71 0.47 -7.92 1.65
C ALA A 71 0.59 -6.39 1.57
N THR A 72 1.72 -5.89 1.11
CA THR A 72 1.95 -4.46 0.91
C THR A 72 2.39 -4.17 -0.51
N ASP A 73 1.99 -3.02 -1.03
CA ASP A 73 2.57 -2.49 -2.25
C ASP A 73 2.34 -0.98 -2.38
N VAL A 74 2.94 -0.39 -3.40
CA VAL A 74 2.83 1.03 -3.74
C VAL A 74 1.97 1.19 -4.99
N ILE A 75 0.97 2.06 -4.90
CA ILE A 75 0.23 2.55 -6.07
C ILE A 75 0.82 3.88 -6.53
N PHE A 76 1.15 3.95 -7.82
CA PHE A 76 1.45 5.22 -8.48
C PHE A 76 0.15 5.95 -8.80
N GLN A 77 0.15 7.26 -8.63
CA GLN A 77 -0.99 8.13 -8.94
C GLN A 77 -0.55 9.23 -9.89
N GLN A 78 -1.02 9.19 -11.14
CA GLN A 78 -0.66 10.17 -12.16
C GLN A 78 -1.18 11.56 -11.79
N THR A 79 -0.34 12.57 -12.00
CA THR A 79 -0.71 13.97 -11.85
C THR A 79 -0.39 14.76 -13.11
N ASN A 80 -1.00 15.95 -13.21
CA ASN A 80 -0.46 16.95 -14.11
C ASN A 80 0.96 17.33 -13.67
N MET A 81 1.82 17.64 -14.64
CA MET A 81 3.17 18.13 -14.36
C MET A 81 3.06 19.40 -13.51
N PRO A 82 3.66 19.45 -12.31
CA PRO A 82 3.67 20.66 -11.52
C PRO A 82 4.41 21.77 -12.28
N SER A 83 3.79 22.95 -12.35
CA SER A 83 4.41 24.12 -12.95
C SER A 83 5.42 24.72 -11.98
N GLY A 84 6.72 24.58 -12.27
CA GLY A 84 7.82 24.98 -11.38
C GLY A 84 9.19 24.99 -12.06
N GLN A 85 10.25 25.36 -11.33
CA GLN A 85 11.64 25.30 -11.85
C GLN A 85 12.06 23.83 -12.08
N MET A 86 12.98 23.57 -13.02
CA MET A 86 13.34 22.22 -13.54
C MET A 86 13.54 21.10 -12.50
N LYS A 87 13.90 21.40 -11.24
CA LYS A 87 14.08 20.41 -10.17
C LYS A 87 12.77 19.86 -9.57
N GLU A 88 11.68 20.62 -9.63
CA GLU A 88 10.39 20.18 -9.08
C GLU A 88 9.71 19.11 -9.95
N PRO A 89 9.68 19.22 -11.30
CA PRO A 89 9.11 18.16 -12.15
C PRO A 89 9.85 16.83 -12.03
N SER A 90 11.19 16.83 -11.96
CA SER A 90 11.98 15.58 -11.92
C SER A 90 11.71 14.72 -10.69
N ALA A 91 11.40 15.33 -9.54
CA ALA A 91 11.10 14.59 -8.31
C ALA A 91 9.80 13.78 -8.43
N TYR A 92 8.86 14.23 -9.26
CA TYR A 92 7.59 13.53 -9.46
C TYR A 92 7.62 12.60 -10.66
N TYR A 93 8.70 12.58 -11.45
CA TYR A 93 8.83 11.69 -12.59
C TYR A 93 9.15 10.26 -12.16
N SER A 94 8.31 9.31 -12.55
CA SER A 94 8.55 7.88 -12.36
C SER A 94 9.21 7.30 -13.61
N GLU A 95 10.42 6.76 -13.47
CA GLU A 95 11.12 6.10 -14.58
C GLU A 95 10.33 4.88 -15.10
N ASN A 96 9.68 4.13 -14.22
CA ASN A 96 8.92 2.93 -14.58
C ASN A 96 7.66 3.26 -15.40
N HIS A 97 6.99 4.36 -15.07
CA HIS A 97 5.72 4.73 -15.71
C HIS A 97 5.88 5.77 -16.81
N HIS A 98 7.05 6.41 -16.91
CA HIS A 98 7.31 7.58 -17.76
C HIS A 98 6.31 8.73 -17.57
N LEU A 99 5.75 8.86 -16.36
CA LEU A 99 4.73 9.83 -15.99
C LEU A 99 5.12 10.60 -14.73
N HIS A 100 4.51 11.77 -14.54
CA HIS A 100 4.61 12.52 -13.29
C HIS A 100 3.49 12.11 -12.36
N GLY A 101 3.80 11.95 -11.07
CA GLY A 101 2.81 11.54 -10.12
C GLY A 101 3.34 11.39 -8.70
N TYR A 102 2.46 10.83 -7.89
CA TYR A 102 2.71 10.50 -6.50
C TYR A 102 2.74 8.98 -6.32
N LYS A 103 3.31 8.54 -5.21
CA LYS A 103 3.30 7.14 -4.79
C LYS A 103 2.70 7.04 -3.41
N VAL A 104 1.86 6.03 -3.19
CA VAL A 104 1.25 5.76 -1.88
C VAL A 104 1.38 4.28 -1.60
N GLU A 105 1.91 3.95 -0.42
CA GLU A 105 1.97 2.56 0.04
C GLU A 105 0.67 2.20 0.76
N VAL A 106 0.15 1.00 0.47
CA VAL A 106 -1.01 0.43 1.13
C VAL A 106 -0.70 -0.99 1.58
N SER A 107 -1.08 -1.31 2.82
CA SER A 107 -0.99 -2.67 3.36
C SER A 107 -2.39 -3.25 3.55
N VAL A 108 -2.61 -4.46 3.02
CA VAL A 108 -3.93 -5.09 2.91
C VAL A 108 -3.92 -6.50 3.52
N LEU A 109 -4.89 -6.76 4.40
CA LEU A 109 -5.10 -8.05 5.04
C LEU A 109 -5.68 -9.11 4.07
N PRO A 110 -5.59 -10.41 4.40
CA PRO A 110 -6.26 -11.50 3.66
C PRO A 110 -7.77 -11.31 3.44
N ASN A 111 -8.45 -10.60 4.34
CA ASN A 111 -9.88 -10.28 4.19
C ASN A 111 -10.17 -9.10 3.24
N GLY A 112 -9.12 -8.51 2.64
CA GLY A 112 -9.23 -7.43 1.66
C GLY A 112 -9.35 -6.03 2.25
N LEU A 113 -9.27 -5.87 3.58
CA LEU A 113 -9.27 -4.57 4.25
C LEU A 113 -7.86 -3.98 4.29
N ALA A 114 -7.75 -2.68 4.00
CA ALA A 114 -6.51 -1.94 4.19
C ALA A 114 -6.34 -1.57 5.66
N ILE A 115 -5.12 -1.75 6.18
CA ILE A 115 -4.73 -1.39 7.55
C ILE A 115 -3.69 -0.26 7.58
N ASN A 116 -3.21 0.14 6.40
CA ASN A 116 -2.26 1.22 6.22
C ASN A 116 -2.52 1.93 4.90
N CYS A 117 -2.28 3.24 4.91
CA CYS A 117 -2.19 4.08 3.73
C CYS A 117 -1.28 5.23 4.08
N THR A 118 -0.10 5.30 3.45
CA THR A 118 0.88 6.33 3.79
C THR A 118 0.49 7.70 3.23
N ASN A 119 1.14 8.75 3.73
CA ASN A 119 1.16 10.01 3.00
C ASN A 119 1.84 9.80 1.64
N HIS A 120 1.51 10.65 0.67
CA HIS A 120 2.09 10.54 -0.65
C HIS A 120 3.60 10.83 -0.65
N PHE A 121 4.32 10.06 -1.46
CA PHE A 121 5.71 10.25 -1.82
C PHE A 121 5.80 10.75 -3.26
N SER A 122 6.98 11.26 -3.63
CA SER A 122 7.21 11.70 -5.00
C SER A 122 7.33 10.51 -5.95
N GLY A 123 6.94 10.69 -7.22
CA GLY A 123 6.93 9.60 -8.21
C GLY A 123 8.29 8.97 -8.50
N SER A 124 9.39 9.67 -8.20
CA SER A 124 10.75 9.15 -8.33
C SER A 124 11.20 8.25 -7.18
N GLU A 125 10.50 8.28 -6.04
CA GLU A 125 10.90 7.52 -4.85
C GLU A 125 10.82 6.01 -5.13
N ALA A 126 11.82 5.25 -4.69
CA ALA A 126 11.81 3.80 -4.87
C ALA A 126 10.84 3.15 -3.86
N ASP A 127 10.10 2.13 -4.30
CA ASP A 127 9.04 1.56 -3.47
C ASP A 127 9.58 0.93 -2.18
N ILE A 128 10.79 0.34 -2.23
CA ILE A 128 11.49 -0.18 -1.05
C ILE A 128 11.87 0.92 -0.05
N ASP A 129 12.19 2.13 -0.52
CA ASP A 129 12.54 3.25 0.35
C ASP A 129 11.28 3.87 0.97
N ILE A 130 10.16 3.87 0.25
CA ILE A 130 8.83 4.18 0.81
C ILE A 130 8.51 3.23 1.96
N PHE A 131 8.69 1.92 1.76
CA PHE A 131 8.49 0.91 2.82
C PHE A 131 9.37 1.18 4.05
N ARG A 132 10.66 1.46 3.83
CA ARG A 132 11.60 1.75 4.93
C ARG A 132 11.25 3.05 5.65
N ASN A 133 10.78 4.08 4.94
CA ASN A 133 10.26 5.29 5.55
C ASN A 133 9.04 5.02 6.43
N ASN A 134 8.25 4.00 6.07
CA ASN A 134 7.11 3.52 6.85
C ASN A 134 7.47 2.42 7.88
N ALA A 135 8.75 2.21 8.18
CA ALA A 135 9.21 1.12 9.06
C ALA A 135 8.51 1.05 10.41
N LYS A 136 8.18 2.19 11.02
CA LYS A 136 7.50 2.24 12.33
C LYS A 136 6.15 1.52 12.30
N PHE A 137 5.37 1.74 11.23
CA PHE A 137 4.10 1.06 11.03
C PHE A 137 4.32 -0.45 10.93
N HIS A 138 5.25 -0.89 10.08
CA HIS A 138 5.53 -2.31 9.88
C HIS A 138 6.06 -3.00 11.13
N GLN A 139 6.99 -2.38 11.86
CA GLN A 139 7.52 -2.93 13.11
C GLN A 139 6.41 -3.15 14.14
N GLN A 140 5.52 -2.16 14.32
CA GLN A 140 4.40 -2.26 15.24
C GLN A 140 3.41 -3.35 14.82
N HIS A 141 3.04 -3.40 13.55
CA HIS A 141 1.98 -4.30 13.07
C HIS A 141 2.49 -5.69 12.67
N LEU A 142 3.80 -5.92 12.59
CA LEU A 142 4.34 -7.26 12.45
C LEU A 142 4.68 -7.91 13.79
N LEU A 143 4.88 -7.14 14.86
CA LEU A 143 5.19 -7.68 16.19
C LEU A 143 4.05 -8.56 16.72
N LYS A 144 4.39 -9.77 17.14
CA LYS A 144 3.46 -10.71 17.77
C LYS A 144 3.08 -10.21 19.16
N SER A 145 1.79 -10.19 19.45
CA SER A 145 1.30 -10.11 20.82
C SER A 145 1.67 -11.38 21.61
N ASN A 146 1.58 -11.31 22.94
CA ASN A 146 1.90 -12.46 23.80
C ASN A 146 1.03 -13.68 23.49
N LYS A 147 -0.24 -13.48 23.12
CA LYS A 147 -1.15 -14.55 22.70
C LYS A 147 -0.74 -15.14 21.35
N GLU A 148 -0.36 -14.28 20.40
CA GLU A 148 0.06 -14.70 19.07
C GLU A 148 1.37 -15.50 19.07
N LYS A 149 2.20 -15.40 20.12
CA LYS A 149 3.39 -16.26 20.28
C LYS A 149 3.06 -17.73 20.51
N GLU A 150 1.85 -18.02 20.97
CA GLU A 150 1.36 -19.39 21.16
C GLU A 150 0.80 -19.99 19.86
N LEU A 151 0.55 -19.15 18.83
CA LEU A 151 0.09 -19.61 17.53
C LEU A 151 1.20 -20.34 16.79
N VAL A 152 0.81 -21.38 16.04
CA VAL A 152 1.73 -22.13 15.18
C VAL A 152 2.27 -21.21 14.10
N ASP A 153 3.59 -21.13 14.04
CA ASP A 153 4.32 -20.37 13.03
C ASP A 153 5.51 -21.21 12.58
N ASP A 154 5.37 -21.84 11.42
CA ASP A 154 6.40 -22.61 10.72
C ASP A 154 6.84 -21.90 9.43
N GLY A 155 6.50 -20.61 9.29
CA GLY A 155 6.77 -19.81 8.11
C GLY A 155 8.25 -19.50 7.90
N ALA A 156 8.62 -19.14 6.67
CA ALA A 156 9.98 -18.74 6.33
C ALA A 156 10.51 -17.62 7.25
N LEU A 157 11.83 -17.62 7.48
CA LEU A 157 12.56 -16.61 8.26
C LEU A 157 12.19 -16.53 9.76
N ARG A 158 11.43 -17.49 10.29
CA ARG A 158 11.09 -17.56 11.72
C ARG A 158 12.32 -17.52 12.62
N ASP A 159 13.38 -18.25 12.28
CA ASP A 159 14.58 -18.32 13.11
C ASP A 159 15.32 -16.98 13.18
N LYS A 160 15.25 -16.17 12.11
CA LYS A 160 15.82 -14.80 12.08
C LYS A 160 14.92 -13.79 12.80
N TYR A 161 13.60 -13.97 12.68
CA TYR A 161 12.60 -13.05 13.25
C TYR A 161 11.48 -13.80 14.00
N PRO A 162 11.78 -14.37 15.19
CA PRO A 162 10.82 -15.22 15.90
C PRO A 162 9.62 -14.44 16.45
N GLU A 163 9.83 -13.16 16.74
CA GLU A 163 8.86 -12.28 17.39
C GLU A 163 7.92 -11.57 16.42
N THR A 164 8.08 -11.73 15.11
CA THR A 164 7.28 -11.01 14.11
C THR A 164 6.57 -11.95 13.14
N TRP A 165 5.41 -11.52 12.67
CA TRP A 165 4.69 -12.09 11.54
C TRP A 165 5.32 -11.67 10.20
N VAL A 166 4.89 -12.30 9.12
CA VAL A 166 5.41 -12.03 7.78
C VAL A 166 4.66 -10.88 7.10
N VAL A 167 5.38 -10.06 6.35
CA VAL A 167 4.82 -9.18 5.32
C VAL A 167 5.09 -9.76 3.93
N LEU A 168 4.07 -9.83 3.07
CA LEU A 168 4.26 -10.17 1.66
C LEU A 168 4.56 -8.91 0.86
N ALA A 169 5.65 -8.93 0.10
CA ALA A 169 6.12 -7.81 -0.71
C ALA A 169 6.42 -8.27 -2.15
N ASP A 170 6.42 -7.36 -3.12
CA ASP A 170 6.69 -7.68 -4.53
C ASP A 170 8.17 -8.05 -4.77
N GLU A 171 8.52 -8.39 -6.01
CA GLU A 171 9.92 -8.74 -6.34
C GLU A 171 10.89 -7.55 -6.16
N GLY A 172 10.44 -6.31 -6.32
CA GLY A 172 11.24 -5.09 -6.08
C GLY A 172 11.71 -4.91 -4.63
N TYR A 173 11.08 -5.58 -3.66
CA TYR A 173 11.40 -5.43 -2.24
C TYR A 173 12.39 -6.48 -1.68
N GLN A 174 13.15 -7.22 -2.50
CA GLN A 174 13.99 -8.34 -1.99
C GLN A 174 14.96 -7.94 -0.87
N GLY A 175 15.43 -6.69 -0.85
CA GLY A 175 16.32 -6.18 0.19
C GLY A 175 15.69 -6.09 1.59
N LEU A 176 14.36 -6.18 1.71
CA LEU A 176 13.67 -6.07 3.00
C LEU A 176 13.95 -7.25 3.94
N VAL A 177 14.38 -8.40 3.44
CA VAL A 177 14.70 -9.58 4.29
C VAL A 177 15.81 -9.31 5.33
N GLU A 178 16.61 -8.26 5.12
CA GLU A 178 17.64 -7.83 6.06
C GLU A 178 17.11 -7.07 7.27
N ASP A 179 15.97 -6.40 7.11
CA ASP A 179 15.41 -5.50 8.12
C ASP A 179 14.07 -6.03 8.69
N PHE A 180 13.35 -6.86 7.92
CA PHE A 180 12.01 -7.36 8.21
C PHE A 180 11.87 -8.83 7.87
N ARG A 181 10.88 -9.47 8.49
CA ARG A 181 10.41 -10.79 8.08
C ARG A 181 9.55 -10.68 6.82
N ALA A 182 10.19 -10.35 5.71
CA ALA A 182 9.54 -10.16 4.41
C ALA A 182 9.67 -11.41 3.54
N ILE A 183 8.57 -11.81 2.88
CA ILE A 183 8.58 -12.83 1.82
C ILE A 183 8.29 -12.13 0.50
N THR A 184 9.23 -12.30 -0.45
CA THR A 184 9.15 -11.78 -1.82
C THR A 184 9.31 -12.94 -2.82
N PRO A 185 8.76 -12.83 -4.03
CA PRO A 185 9.06 -13.75 -5.13
C PRO A 185 10.57 -13.98 -5.33
N PHE A 186 10.94 -15.20 -5.72
CA PHE A 186 12.31 -15.48 -6.15
C PHE A 186 12.61 -14.75 -7.45
N LYS A 187 13.73 -14.02 -7.46
CA LYS A 187 14.23 -13.35 -8.65
C LYS A 187 14.96 -14.31 -9.56
N LYS A 188 14.67 -14.21 -10.86
CA LYS A 188 15.37 -15.01 -11.86
C LYS A 188 16.86 -14.61 -11.92
N PRO A 189 17.80 -15.56 -11.81
CA PRO A 189 19.23 -15.25 -11.96
C PRO A 189 19.56 -14.84 -13.39
N ARG A 190 20.57 -13.96 -13.56
CA ARG A 190 20.93 -13.33 -14.85
C ARG A 190 21.14 -14.31 -16.01
N MET A 191 21.58 -15.55 -15.74
CA MET A 191 21.79 -16.58 -16.76
C MET A 191 21.28 -17.96 -16.28
N GLY A 192 20.12 -17.99 -15.63
CA GLY A 192 19.53 -19.26 -15.17
C GLY A 192 18.02 -19.26 -15.13
N CYS A 193 17.45 -20.42 -14.79
CA CYS A 193 16.05 -20.59 -14.47
C CYS A 193 15.86 -20.77 -12.97
N LEU A 194 14.66 -20.44 -12.50
CA LEU A 194 14.22 -20.89 -11.19
C LEU A 194 13.98 -22.40 -11.25
N THR A 195 14.25 -23.09 -10.15
CA THR A 195 13.82 -24.48 -9.98
C THR A 195 12.28 -24.56 -9.96
N ILE A 196 11.72 -25.73 -10.23
CA ILE A 196 10.25 -25.93 -10.21
C ILE A 196 9.67 -25.53 -8.84
N GLU A 197 10.37 -25.85 -7.76
CA GLU A 197 9.96 -25.49 -6.40
C GLU A 197 9.95 -23.97 -6.18
N GLN A 198 11.00 -23.27 -6.64
CA GLN A 198 11.05 -21.80 -6.57
C GLN A 198 9.94 -21.15 -7.41
N VAL A 199 9.63 -21.71 -8.59
CA VAL A 199 8.51 -21.24 -9.41
C VAL A 199 7.19 -21.41 -8.66
N ASN A 200 6.93 -22.58 -8.09
CA ASN A 200 5.70 -22.84 -7.33
C ASN A 200 5.55 -21.90 -6.13
N THR A 201 6.64 -21.64 -5.41
CA THR A 201 6.66 -20.69 -4.28
C THR A 201 6.40 -19.26 -4.75
N THR A 202 7.07 -18.81 -5.81
CA THR A 202 6.84 -17.50 -6.42
C THR A 202 5.39 -17.32 -6.86
N ASP A 203 4.81 -18.34 -7.51
CA ASP A 203 3.40 -18.33 -7.92
C ASP A 203 2.46 -18.27 -6.72
N GLY A 204 2.77 -18.99 -5.65
CA GLY A 204 2.01 -18.93 -4.39
C GLY A 204 2.02 -17.54 -3.77
N ILE A 205 3.19 -16.90 -3.71
CA ILE A 205 3.36 -15.52 -3.22
C ILE A 205 2.57 -14.55 -4.10
N ALA A 206 2.68 -14.65 -5.42
CA ALA A 206 1.95 -13.78 -6.34
C ALA A 206 0.43 -13.92 -6.20
N ARG A 207 -0.10 -15.15 -6.01
CA ARG A 207 -1.53 -15.39 -5.78
C ARG A 207 -2.03 -14.77 -4.49
N ASP A 208 -1.27 -14.89 -3.41
CA ASP A 208 -1.64 -14.29 -2.12
C ASP A 208 -1.54 -12.75 -2.17
N ARG A 209 -0.49 -12.23 -2.80
CA ARG A 209 -0.30 -10.79 -3.02
C ARG A 209 -1.39 -10.15 -3.86
N ALA A 210 -2.03 -10.89 -4.78
CA ALA A 210 -3.09 -10.35 -5.63
C ALA A 210 -4.21 -9.63 -4.86
N ILE A 211 -4.35 -9.84 -3.54
CA ILE A 211 -5.26 -9.06 -2.70
C ILE A 211 -4.97 -7.54 -2.72
N VAL A 212 -3.70 -7.12 -2.74
CA VAL A 212 -3.32 -5.70 -2.78
C VAL A 212 -3.57 -5.11 -4.16
N GLU A 213 -3.27 -5.87 -5.22
CA GLU A 213 -3.60 -5.51 -6.60
C GLU A 213 -5.11 -5.38 -6.80
N ASN A 214 -5.89 -6.30 -6.24
CA ASN A 214 -7.34 -6.24 -6.27
C ASN A 214 -7.87 -5.01 -5.51
N TYR A 215 -7.21 -4.61 -4.42
CA TYR A 215 -7.53 -3.38 -3.71
C TYR A 215 -7.30 -2.15 -4.60
N PHE A 216 -6.15 -2.07 -5.27
CA PHE A 216 -5.84 -1.02 -6.24
C PHE A 216 -6.79 -1.02 -7.44
N GLY A 217 -7.11 -2.19 -8.01
CA GLY A 217 -8.06 -2.32 -9.10
C GLY A 217 -9.45 -1.78 -8.74
N ARG A 218 -9.89 -1.97 -7.49
CA ARG A 218 -11.13 -1.36 -6.98
C ARG A 218 -11.00 0.16 -6.87
N LEU A 219 -9.87 0.68 -6.40
CA LEU A 219 -9.62 2.13 -6.35
C LEU A 219 -9.68 2.76 -7.74
N GLY A 220 -8.98 2.18 -8.71
CA GLY A 220 -8.97 2.65 -10.10
C GLY A 220 -10.35 2.58 -10.74
N THR A 221 -11.08 1.47 -10.58
CA THR A 221 -12.39 1.27 -11.22
C THR A 221 -13.50 2.12 -10.60
N LEU A 222 -13.52 2.29 -9.29
CA LEU A 222 -14.61 2.99 -8.58
C LEU A 222 -14.37 4.49 -8.45
N TRP A 223 -13.11 4.91 -8.35
CA TRP A 223 -12.73 6.27 -7.99
C TRP A 223 -11.80 6.95 -8.99
N ALA A 224 -11.40 6.26 -10.07
CA ALA A 224 -10.45 6.76 -11.06
C ALA A 224 -9.12 7.23 -10.45
N VAL A 225 -8.69 6.55 -9.38
CA VAL A 225 -7.38 6.75 -8.76
C VAL A 225 -6.40 5.84 -9.49
N PHE A 226 -5.66 6.42 -10.43
CA PHE A 226 -4.58 5.82 -11.23
C PHE A 226 -3.33 6.68 -11.11
#